data_AF-A0A919INT1-F1
#
_entry.id   AF-A0A919INT1-F1
#
_cell.length_a   1.000
_cell.length_b   1.000
_cell.length_c   1.000
_cell.angle_alpha   90.00
_cell.angle_beta   90.00
_cell.angle_gamma   90.00
#
_symmetry.space_group_name_H-M   'P 1'
#
loop_
_entity.id
_entity.type
_entity.pdbx_description
1 polymer ?
#
loop_
_entity_poly.entity_id
_entity_poly.type
_entity_poly.pdbx_seq_one_letter_code
_entity_poly.pdbx_strand_id
1 'polypeptide(L)'
;MTDHGDRLREAFVSRESHTPDPAEVYARVVELSAKHKWRRRGATVAGGAALGAGLIAAVVNLPAILPGDPSSGNSSATAPFVAAAPASPSASASADPEKEWDAYWDAGYGAEEASELAKLWNMPAGDLGAVKAEAGRRLLAGQTLPVEPAAVEEIPASVKKFFAAGYDYDDAVKLAKLWKLKTAYDAKVAGGEKLLAGKKLPVKPDPANVKEAQEEAQVSAFFQAGYDVEDADKLAKLWKLPTAYDAKVAGGKKIMAGQSLPIKP
;
A
#
# COMPACT_ATOMS: atom_id res chain seq x y z
N MET A 1 13.01 -5.96 52.01
CA MET A 1 12.22 -5.35 50.91
C MET A 1 13.14 -4.97 49.75
N THR A 2 13.66 -5.96 49.01
CA THR A 2 14.48 -5.74 47.79
C THR A 2 14.24 -6.78 46.69
N ASP A 3 13.17 -7.58 46.77
CA ASP A 3 12.95 -8.77 45.92
C ASP A 3 12.52 -8.46 44.47
N HIS A 4 12.16 -7.21 44.13
CA HIS A 4 11.71 -6.86 42.78
C HIS A 4 12.81 -6.31 41.88
N GLY A 5 13.80 -5.61 42.44
CA GLY A 5 14.92 -5.06 41.66
C GLY A 5 15.85 -6.16 41.16
N ASP A 6 16.13 -7.16 42.00
CA ASP A 6 17.04 -8.25 41.66
C ASP A 6 16.42 -9.22 40.65
N ARG A 7 15.12 -9.50 40.76
CA ARG A 7 14.38 -10.30 39.76
C ARG A 7 14.35 -9.66 38.37
N LEU A 8 14.24 -8.33 38.28
CA LEU A 8 14.30 -7.64 36.99
C LEU A 8 15.71 -7.72 36.40
N ARG A 9 16.73 -7.52 37.23
CA ARG A 9 18.13 -7.58 36.77
C ARG A 9 18.50 -8.99 36.28
N GLU A 10 18.08 -10.03 36.99
CA GLU A 10 18.27 -11.42 36.60
C GLU A 10 17.49 -11.78 35.32
N ALA A 11 16.27 -11.26 35.14
CA ALA A 11 15.49 -11.44 33.92
C ALA A 11 16.11 -10.76 32.69
N PHE A 12 16.79 -9.62 32.86
CA PHE A 12 17.51 -8.96 31.77
C PHE A 12 18.82 -9.66 31.43
N VAL A 13 19.63 -10.01 32.44
CA VAL A 13 20.92 -10.70 32.23
C VAL A 13 20.72 -12.08 31.61
N SER A 14 19.65 -12.81 31.98
CA SER A 14 19.35 -14.12 31.39
C SER A 14 18.83 -14.07 29.95
N ARG A 15 18.46 -12.89 29.43
CA ARG A 15 17.89 -12.72 28.07
C ARG A 15 18.77 -11.90 27.12
N GLU A 16 19.84 -11.29 27.61
CA GLU A 16 20.72 -10.43 26.80
C GLU A 16 21.52 -11.21 25.74
N SER A 17 21.71 -12.52 25.92
CA SER A 17 22.39 -13.40 24.95
C SER A 17 21.44 -14.13 23.99
N HIS A 18 20.13 -13.92 24.09
CA HIS A 18 19.14 -14.44 23.15
C HIS A 18 18.64 -13.28 22.31
N THR A 19 19.37 -12.91 21.25
CA THR A 19 18.75 -12.20 20.12
C THR A 19 17.72 -13.16 19.52
N PRO A 20 16.42 -12.92 19.71
CA PRO A 20 15.41 -13.79 19.13
C PRO A 20 15.57 -13.75 17.61
N ASP A 21 15.48 -14.92 16.97
CA ASP A 21 15.50 -15.00 15.52
C ASP A 21 14.47 -14.01 14.96
N PRO A 22 14.86 -13.06 14.10
CA PRO A 22 13.91 -12.10 13.53
C PRO A 22 12.70 -12.82 12.90
N ALA A 23 12.87 -14.01 12.33
CA ALA A 23 11.76 -14.81 11.81
C ALA A 23 10.76 -15.23 12.90
N GLU A 24 11.23 -15.61 14.09
CA GLU A 24 10.37 -15.94 15.21
C GLU A 24 9.66 -14.70 15.78
N VAL A 25 10.34 -13.55 15.82
CA VAL A 25 9.72 -12.27 16.24
C VAL A 25 8.59 -11.90 15.27
N TYR A 26 8.84 -11.96 13.96
CA TYR A 26 7.81 -11.71 12.95
C TYR A 26 6.66 -12.71 13.06
N ALA A 27 6.94 -14.01 13.21
CA ALA A 27 5.91 -15.02 13.40
C ALA A 27 5.05 -14.77 14.65
N ARG A 28 5.67 -14.34 15.76
CA ARG A 28 4.95 -14.00 17.01
C ARG A 28 4.11 -12.74 16.88
N VAL A 29 4.57 -11.73 16.14
CA VAL A 29 3.79 -10.51 15.85
C VAL A 29 2.59 -10.83 14.95
N VAL A 30 2.77 -11.68 13.94
CA VAL A 30 1.67 -12.16 13.08
C VAL A 30 0.67 -12.99 13.89
N GLU A 31 1.12 -13.90 14.76
CA GLU A 31 0.25 -14.68 15.63
C GLU A 31 -0.52 -13.78 16.62
N LEU A 32 0.16 -12.83 17.27
CA LEU A 32 -0.47 -11.89 18.21
C LEU A 32 -1.49 -10.99 17.52
N SER A 33 -1.18 -10.48 16.33
CA SER A 33 -2.11 -9.65 15.55
C SER A 33 -3.32 -10.44 15.07
N ALA A 34 -3.13 -11.69 14.61
CA ALA A 34 -4.23 -12.60 14.27
C ALA A 34 -5.12 -12.91 15.47
N LYS A 35 -4.51 -13.19 16.65
CA LYS A 35 -5.22 -13.43 17.90
C LYS A 35 -5.98 -12.19 18.39
N HIS A 36 -5.42 -10.99 18.21
CA HIS A 36 -6.08 -9.73 18.55
C HIS A 36 -7.28 -9.45 17.62
N LYS A 37 -7.14 -9.77 16.32
CA LYS A 37 -8.23 -9.67 15.32
C LYS A 37 -9.38 -10.62 15.63
N TRP A 38 -9.08 -11.83 16.12
CA TRP A 38 -10.09 -12.82 16.54
C TRP A 38 -10.87 -12.38 17.80
N ARG A 39 -10.19 -11.77 18.78
CA ARG A 39 -10.86 -11.26 20.00
C ARG A 39 -11.85 -10.13 19.73
N ARG A 40 -11.62 -9.30 18.71
CA ARG A 40 -12.58 -8.26 18.29
C ARG A 40 -13.81 -8.82 17.57
N ARG A 41 -13.71 -9.98 16.92
CA ARG A 41 -14.86 -10.66 16.29
C ARG A 41 -15.70 -11.47 17.28
N GLY A 42 -15.10 -11.92 18.40
CA GLY A 42 -15.82 -12.63 19.47
C GLY A 42 -16.61 -11.72 20.43
N ALA A 43 -16.31 -10.42 20.47
CA ALA A 43 -16.95 -9.46 21.38
C ALA A 43 -18.28 -8.87 20.86
N THR A 44 -18.66 -9.14 19.61
CA THR A 44 -19.92 -8.66 18.99
C THR A 44 -21.06 -9.68 18.97
N VAL A 45 -20.86 -10.90 19.50
CA VAL A 45 -21.90 -11.96 19.48
C VAL A 45 -22.55 -12.20 20.86
N ALA A 46 -22.08 -11.52 21.91
CA ALA A 46 -22.64 -11.64 23.27
C ALA A 46 -23.21 -10.31 23.76
N GLY A 47 -24.31 -9.85 23.19
CA GLY A 47 -25.02 -8.68 23.69
C GLY A 47 -26.07 -8.12 22.73
N GLY A 48 -27.24 -8.76 22.62
CA GLY A 48 -28.38 -8.17 21.92
C GLY A 48 -29.52 -9.14 21.59
N ALA A 49 -30.43 -9.33 22.55
CA ALA A 49 -31.89 -9.58 22.46
C ALA A 49 -32.41 -10.48 21.30
N ALA A 50 -32.99 -11.66 21.54
CA ALA A 50 -34.28 -11.93 22.18
C ALA A 50 -35.40 -10.94 21.79
N LEU A 51 -36.18 -11.30 20.76
CA LEU A 51 -37.66 -11.20 20.63
C LEU A 51 -38.04 -11.15 19.13
N GLY A 52 -38.82 -12.12 18.67
CA GLY A 52 -39.35 -12.13 17.30
C GLY A 52 -39.85 -13.48 16.83
N ALA A 53 -40.81 -14.06 17.55
CA ALA A 53 -41.64 -15.15 17.03
C ALA A 53 -42.47 -14.62 15.85
N GLY A 54 -42.51 -15.36 14.74
CA GLY A 54 -43.25 -14.97 13.54
C GLY A 54 -43.32 -16.09 12.52
N LEU A 55 -44.23 -17.03 12.79
CA LEU A 55 -44.57 -18.19 11.98
C LEU A 55 -45.58 -17.75 10.90
N ILE A 56 -45.21 -17.80 9.61
CA ILE A 56 -46.13 -17.79 8.46
C ILE A 56 -45.50 -18.73 7.42
N ALA A 57 -45.93 -19.99 7.36
CA ALA A 57 -47.12 -20.51 6.67
C ALA A 57 -46.95 -20.57 5.14
N ALA A 58 -47.20 -21.78 4.65
CA ALA A 58 -47.08 -22.27 3.29
C ALA A 58 -47.70 -21.38 2.20
N VAL A 59 -47.07 -21.40 1.02
CA VAL A 59 -47.81 -21.40 -0.25
C VAL A 59 -47.39 -22.64 -1.03
N VAL A 60 -48.30 -23.60 -1.05
CA VAL A 60 -48.40 -24.64 -2.08
C VAL A 60 -49.35 -24.05 -3.13
N ASN A 61 -48.97 -24.04 -4.41
CA ASN A 61 -49.96 -24.06 -5.49
C ASN A 61 -49.48 -24.98 -6.62
N LEU A 62 -50.47 -25.68 -7.15
CA LEU A 62 -50.47 -27.02 -7.73
C LEU A 62 -50.25 -27.00 -9.27
N PRO A 63 -50.19 -28.20 -9.92
CA PRO A 63 -49.83 -28.38 -11.32
C PRO A 63 -51.00 -28.09 -12.27
N ALA A 64 -50.71 -27.54 -13.44
CA ALA A 64 -51.66 -27.49 -14.54
C ALA A 64 -51.60 -28.81 -15.34
N ILE A 65 -52.58 -29.68 -15.08
CA ILE A 65 -52.97 -30.81 -15.93
C ILE A 65 -53.97 -30.26 -16.96
N LEU A 66 -53.67 -30.39 -18.25
CA LEU A 66 -54.64 -30.23 -19.35
C LEU A 66 -54.70 -31.54 -20.16
N PRO A 67 -55.90 -32.02 -20.54
CA PRO A 67 -56.07 -33.19 -21.40
C PRO A 67 -56.31 -32.82 -22.89
N GLY A 68 -55.76 -33.64 -23.80
CA GLY A 68 -56.28 -33.91 -25.15
C GLY A 68 -55.68 -33.11 -26.33
N ASP A 69 -54.84 -33.73 -27.17
CA ASP A 69 -55.21 -34.53 -28.36
C ASP A 69 -53.96 -35.22 -28.96
N PRO A 70 -54.07 -36.34 -29.71
CA PRO A 70 -52.95 -37.07 -30.25
C PRO A 70 -52.58 -36.56 -31.65
N SER A 71 -51.33 -36.14 -31.82
CA SER A 71 -50.73 -36.05 -33.16
C SER A 71 -49.33 -36.59 -33.14
N SER A 72 -49.23 -37.74 -33.78
CA SER A 72 -48.02 -38.49 -34.13
C SER A 72 -46.97 -37.60 -34.79
N GLY A 73 -45.76 -37.58 -34.24
CA GLY A 73 -44.65 -36.87 -34.88
C GLY A 73 -43.35 -36.92 -34.08
N ASN A 74 -42.51 -37.90 -34.40
CA ASN A 74 -41.06 -37.95 -34.29
C ASN A 74 -40.36 -37.33 -33.05
N SER A 75 -39.75 -38.24 -32.30
CA SER A 75 -38.64 -38.07 -31.37
C SER A 75 -37.62 -37.00 -31.80
N SER A 76 -37.40 -36.01 -30.94
CA SER A 76 -36.13 -35.27 -30.81
C SER A 76 -36.04 -34.74 -29.39
N ALA A 77 -35.26 -35.44 -28.56
CA ALA A 77 -34.96 -35.05 -27.20
C ALA A 77 -34.16 -33.74 -27.20
N THR A 78 -34.83 -32.62 -26.99
CA THR A 78 -34.21 -31.33 -26.65
C THR A 78 -34.13 -31.24 -25.14
N ALA A 79 -32.93 -31.43 -24.61
CA ALA A 79 -32.64 -31.17 -23.20
C ALA A 79 -32.82 -29.67 -22.90
N PRO A 80 -33.30 -29.29 -21.71
CA PRO A 80 -33.41 -27.89 -21.32
C PRO A 80 -32.01 -27.28 -21.19
N PHE A 81 -31.77 -26.18 -21.92
CA PHE A 81 -30.64 -25.29 -21.68
C PHE A 81 -30.80 -24.69 -20.28
N VAL A 82 -30.08 -25.25 -19.31
CA VAL A 82 -29.82 -24.58 -18.04
C VAL A 82 -28.94 -23.36 -18.33
N ALA A 83 -29.47 -22.16 -18.08
CA ALA A 83 -28.71 -20.93 -18.12
C ALA A 83 -27.52 -21.09 -17.16
N ALA A 84 -26.31 -21.16 -17.72
CA ALA A 84 -25.08 -21.21 -16.96
C ALA A 84 -25.02 -19.97 -16.07
N ALA A 85 -24.99 -20.18 -14.76
CA ALA A 85 -24.67 -19.12 -13.80
C ALA A 85 -23.34 -18.47 -14.22
N PRO A 86 -23.19 -17.13 -14.12
CA PRO A 86 -21.92 -16.49 -14.39
C PRO A 86 -20.87 -17.15 -13.50
N ALA A 87 -19.86 -17.73 -14.13
CA ALA A 87 -18.73 -18.32 -13.43
C ALA A 87 -18.15 -17.23 -12.52
N SER A 88 -18.23 -17.43 -11.20
CA SER A 88 -17.42 -16.67 -10.26
C SER A 88 -15.98 -16.70 -10.78
N PRO A 89 -15.32 -15.55 -10.98
CA PRO A 89 -13.95 -15.54 -11.46
C PRO A 89 -13.12 -16.36 -10.47
N SER A 90 -12.67 -17.53 -10.93
CA SER A 90 -11.69 -18.31 -10.20
C SER A 90 -10.54 -17.37 -9.90
N ALA A 91 -10.20 -17.25 -8.61
CA ALA A 91 -9.00 -16.57 -8.18
C ALA A 91 -7.80 -17.35 -8.77
N SER A 92 -7.46 -17.05 -10.02
CA SER A 92 -6.16 -17.39 -10.56
C SER A 92 -5.17 -16.66 -9.68
N ALA A 93 -4.57 -17.41 -8.76
CA ALA A 93 -3.45 -16.96 -7.96
C ALA A 93 -2.28 -16.71 -8.91
N SER A 94 -2.21 -15.49 -9.43
CA SER A 94 -1.11 -14.96 -10.21
C SER A 94 -1.22 -13.43 -10.10
N ALA A 95 -0.17 -12.67 -9.89
CA ALA A 95 1.24 -12.99 -9.72
C ALA A 95 1.88 -11.70 -9.22
N ASP A 96 2.75 -11.78 -8.21
CA ASP A 96 3.59 -10.68 -7.75
C ASP A 96 2.81 -9.41 -7.33
N PRO A 97 2.39 -9.30 -6.04
CA PRO A 97 1.64 -8.16 -5.53
C PRO A 97 2.29 -6.79 -5.81
N GLU A 98 3.62 -6.77 -5.96
CA GLU A 98 4.38 -5.56 -6.27
C GLU A 98 4.07 -5.06 -7.68
N LYS A 99 4.07 -5.96 -8.69
CA LYS A 99 3.69 -5.61 -10.08
C LYS A 99 2.26 -5.13 -10.22
N GLU A 100 1.35 -5.70 -9.45
CA GLU A 100 -0.05 -5.27 -9.43
C GLU A 100 -0.15 -3.85 -8.86
N TRP A 101 0.55 -3.56 -7.76
CA TRP A 101 0.60 -2.19 -7.23
C TRP A 101 1.25 -1.21 -8.20
N ASP A 102 2.35 -1.57 -8.84
CA ASP A 102 3.01 -0.72 -9.82
C ASP A 102 2.08 -0.39 -10.99
N ALA A 103 1.39 -1.39 -11.55
CA ALA A 103 0.41 -1.19 -12.62
C ALA A 103 -0.73 -0.24 -12.22
N TYR A 104 -1.16 -0.27 -10.97
CA TYR A 104 -2.17 0.65 -10.44
C TYR A 104 -1.65 2.10 -10.40
N TRP A 105 -0.44 2.30 -9.90
CA TRP A 105 0.19 3.61 -9.80
C TRP A 105 0.59 4.19 -11.17
N ASP A 106 1.14 3.36 -12.05
CA ASP A 106 1.53 3.73 -13.41
C ASP A 106 0.33 4.16 -14.26
N ALA A 107 -0.86 3.60 -13.96
CA ALA A 107 -2.11 4.00 -14.59
C ALA A 107 -2.70 5.32 -14.01
N GLY A 108 -2.02 5.96 -13.06
CA GLY A 108 -2.38 7.27 -12.51
C GLY A 108 -3.44 7.26 -11.41
N TYR A 109 -3.74 6.10 -10.81
CA TYR A 109 -4.73 6.02 -9.74
C TYR A 109 -4.14 6.32 -8.36
N GLY A 110 -4.88 7.07 -7.54
CA GLY A 110 -4.49 7.54 -6.20
C GLY A 110 -5.11 6.76 -5.04
N ALA A 111 -5.14 7.35 -3.84
CA ALA A 111 -5.75 6.71 -2.67
C ALA A 111 -7.28 6.87 -2.66
N GLU A 112 -7.75 7.98 -3.21
CA GLU A 112 -9.13 8.36 -3.39
C GLU A 112 -9.84 7.37 -4.32
N GLU A 113 -9.26 7.09 -5.50
CA GLU A 113 -9.83 6.13 -6.45
C GLU A 113 -9.83 4.72 -5.88
N ALA A 114 -8.80 4.32 -5.12
CA ALA A 114 -8.80 3.05 -4.40
C ALA A 114 -9.98 2.96 -3.42
N SER A 115 -10.31 4.06 -2.75
CA SER A 115 -11.43 4.11 -1.81
C SER A 115 -12.79 4.05 -2.53
N GLU A 116 -12.90 4.60 -3.73
CA GLU A 116 -14.09 4.49 -4.57
C GLU A 116 -14.27 3.07 -5.14
N LEU A 117 -13.19 2.49 -5.66
CA LEU A 117 -13.17 1.11 -6.13
C LEU A 117 -13.52 0.13 -5.01
N ALA A 118 -13.05 0.39 -3.78
CA ALA A 118 -13.41 -0.42 -2.61
C ALA A 118 -14.92 -0.47 -2.39
N LYS A 119 -15.60 0.67 -2.49
CA LYS A 119 -17.07 0.76 -2.36
C LYS A 119 -17.76 0.01 -3.48
N LEU A 120 -17.32 0.19 -4.72
CA LEU A 120 -17.96 -0.41 -5.89
C LEU A 120 -17.82 -1.95 -5.91
N TRP A 121 -16.66 -2.47 -5.49
CA TRP A 121 -16.40 -3.91 -5.44
C TRP A 121 -16.81 -4.57 -4.12
N ASN A 122 -17.44 -3.82 -3.20
CA ASN A 122 -17.79 -4.26 -1.85
C ASN A 122 -16.60 -4.84 -1.08
N MET A 123 -15.41 -4.26 -1.27
CA MET A 123 -14.20 -4.61 -0.55
C MET A 123 -14.08 -3.79 0.75
N PRO A 124 -13.41 -4.29 1.79
CA PRO A 124 -13.26 -3.57 3.05
C PRO A 124 -12.46 -2.27 2.86
N ALA A 125 -13.03 -1.12 3.23
CA ALA A 125 -12.35 0.18 3.15
C ALA A 125 -11.04 0.27 3.97
N GLY A 126 -10.85 -0.62 4.94
CA GLY A 126 -9.60 -0.72 5.72
C GLY A 126 -8.49 -1.50 5.03
N ASP A 127 -8.72 -2.04 3.83
CA ASP A 127 -7.75 -2.85 3.07
C ASP A 127 -7.56 -2.28 1.66
N LEU A 128 -7.15 -1.01 1.58
CA LEU A 128 -6.89 -0.35 0.30
C LEU A 128 -5.75 -1.03 -0.47
N GLY A 129 -4.82 -1.71 0.22
CA GLY A 129 -3.76 -2.48 -0.43
C GLY A 129 -4.30 -3.62 -1.30
N ALA A 130 -5.27 -4.38 -0.79
CA ALA A 130 -5.95 -5.42 -1.58
C ALA A 130 -6.75 -4.84 -2.75
N VAL A 131 -7.38 -3.66 -2.58
CA VAL A 131 -8.12 -2.99 -3.65
C VAL A 131 -7.19 -2.52 -4.76
N LYS A 132 -6.03 -1.94 -4.41
CA LYS A 132 -5.01 -1.54 -5.37
C LYS A 132 -4.43 -2.73 -6.14
N ALA A 133 -4.15 -3.83 -5.45
CA ALA A 133 -3.69 -5.07 -6.09
C ALA A 133 -4.73 -5.62 -7.08
N GLU A 134 -5.99 -5.72 -6.66
CA GLU A 134 -7.10 -6.14 -7.53
C GLU A 134 -7.24 -5.23 -8.77
N ALA A 135 -7.15 -3.91 -8.57
CA ALA A 135 -7.21 -2.92 -9.63
C ALA A 135 -6.04 -3.04 -10.61
N GLY A 136 -4.82 -3.15 -10.08
CA GLY A 136 -3.61 -3.42 -10.83
C GLY A 136 -3.68 -4.69 -11.67
N ARG A 137 -4.17 -5.77 -11.08
CA ARG A 137 -4.36 -7.05 -11.78
C ARG A 137 -5.33 -6.92 -12.96
N ARG A 138 -6.42 -6.16 -12.80
CA ARG A 138 -7.37 -5.87 -13.90
C ARG A 138 -6.73 -5.03 -15.00
N LEU A 139 -5.94 -4.02 -14.63
CA LEU A 139 -5.19 -3.19 -15.57
C LEU A 139 -4.17 -4.02 -16.37
N LEU A 140 -3.42 -4.90 -15.72
CA LEU A 140 -2.49 -5.83 -16.37
C LEU A 140 -3.20 -6.82 -17.32
N ALA A 141 -4.45 -7.15 -17.03
CA ALA A 141 -5.30 -7.94 -17.92
C ALA A 141 -5.92 -7.12 -19.08
N GLY A 142 -5.55 -5.84 -19.23
CA GLY A 142 -6.08 -4.93 -20.25
C GLY A 142 -7.51 -4.46 -20.00
N GLN A 143 -8.05 -4.65 -18.78
CA GLN A 143 -9.38 -4.18 -18.42
C GLN A 143 -9.33 -2.72 -17.98
N THR A 144 -10.39 -1.97 -18.27
CA THR A 144 -10.58 -0.62 -17.74
C THR A 144 -11.22 -0.68 -16.34
N LEU A 145 -10.85 0.27 -15.48
CA LEU A 145 -11.49 0.40 -14.18
C LEU A 145 -12.74 1.28 -14.29
N PRO A 146 -13.76 1.04 -13.44
CA PRO A 146 -15.02 1.80 -13.44
C PRO A 146 -14.92 3.18 -12.76
N VAL A 147 -13.72 3.60 -12.40
CA VAL A 147 -13.37 4.92 -11.88
C VAL A 147 -12.30 5.46 -12.82
N GLU A 148 -12.37 6.73 -13.20
CA GLU A 148 -11.31 7.35 -14.00
C GLU A 148 -10.11 7.68 -13.09
N PRO A 149 -8.86 7.55 -13.59
CA PRO A 149 -7.72 7.99 -12.81
C PRO A 149 -7.83 9.50 -12.58
N ALA A 150 -7.57 9.94 -11.35
CA ALA A 150 -7.40 11.37 -11.12
C ALA A 150 -6.26 11.89 -12.00
N ALA A 151 -6.44 13.11 -12.52
CA ALA A 151 -5.31 13.81 -13.09
C ALA A 151 -4.22 13.87 -12.01
N VAL A 152 -3.06 13.27 -12.29
CA VAL A 152 -1.90 13.36 -11.40
C VAL A 152 -1.57 14.84 -11.27
N GLU A 153 -2.02 15.46 -10.17
CA GLU A 153 -1.69 16.84 -9.89
C GLU A 153 -0.17 16.90 -9.73
N GLU A 154 0.50 17.57 -10.66
CA GLU A 154 1.94 17.71 -10.58
C GLU A 154 2.30 18.39 -9.26
N ILE A 155 3.04 17.67 -8.42
CA ILE A 155 3.53 18.23 -7.16
C ILE A 155 4.34 19.49 -7.50
N PRO A 156 3.94 20.68 -6.99
CA PRO A 156 4.61 21.92 -7.32
C PRO A 156 6.11 21.86 -7.02
N ALA A 157 6.94 22.49 -7.86
CA ALA A 157 8.39 22.53 -7.67
C ALA A 157 8.80 23.10 -6.29
N SER A 158 8.00 24.00 -5.73
CA SER A 158 8.17 24.52 -4.37
C SER A 158 8.04 23.41 -3.32
N VAL A 159 6.99 22.58 -3.40
CA VAL A 159 6.79 21.45 -2.48
C VAL A 159 7.94 20.44 -2.61
N LYS A 160 8.37 20.11 -3.83
CA LYS A 160 9.55 19.25 -4.06
C LYS A 160 10.81 19.84 -3.40
N LYS A 161 11.04 21.16 -3.56
CA LYS A 161 12.19 21.86 -2.95
C LYS A 161 12.15 21.83 -1.42
N PHE A 162 10.96 21.92 -0.83
CA PHE A 162 10.77 21.87 0.61
C PHE A 162 11.25 20.53 1.18
N PHE A 163 10.79 19.41 0.60
CA PHE A 163 11.21 18.07 1.02
C PHE A 163 12.67 17.79 0.70
N ALA A 164 13.16 18.19 -0.47
CA ALA A 164 14.58 18.04 -0.84
C ALA A 164 15.53 18.82 0.10
N ALA A 165 15.03 19.80 0.86
CA ALA A 165 15.80 20.51 1.88
C ALA A 165 15.75 19.83 3.26
N GLY A 166 15.13 18.65 3.37
CA GLY A 166 15.01 17.85 4.60
C GLY A 166 13.86 18.26 5.52
N TYR A 167 12.95 19.13 5.07
CA TYR A 167 11.79 19.49 5.87
C TYR A 167 10.68 18.45 5.74
N ASP A 168 10.05 18.11 6.86
CA ASP A 168 8.95 17.14 6.91
C ASP A 168 7.59 17.80 7.16
N TYR A 169 6.58 16.96 7.43
CA TYR A 169 5.23 17.43 7.74
C TYR A 169 5.17 18.22 9.05
N ASP A 170 5.87 17.79 10.10
CA ASP A 170 5.83 18.44 11.41
C ASP A 170 6.47 19.83 11.34
N ASP A 171 7.52 20.00 10.55
CA ASP A 171 8.10 21.30 10.26
C ASP A 171 7.14 22.19 9.47
N ALA A 172 6.41 21.63 8.51
CA ALA A 172 5.37 22.36 7.78
C ALA A 172 4.25 22.82 8.73
N VAL A 173 3.84 22.02 9.71
CA VAL A 173 2.87 22.41 10.74
C VAL A 173 3.39 23.56 11.61
N LYS A 174 4.65 23.49 12.06
CA LYS A 174 5.29 24.58 12.82
C LYS A 174 5.34 25.88 12.00
N LEU A 175 5.70 25.78 10.72
CA LEU A 175 5.76 26.92 9.80
C LEU A 175 4.38 27.50 9.51
N ALA A 176 3.36 26.65 9.31
CA ALA A 176 1.98 27.10 9.11
C ALA A 176 1.49 27.94 10.30
N LYS A 177 1.75 27.47 11.54
CA LYS A 177 1.42 28.22 12.76
C LYS A 177 2.17 29.54 12.85
N LEU A 178 3.48 29.53 12.56
CA LEU A 178 4.33 30.73 12.64
C LEU A 178 3.90 31.81 11.62
N TRP A 179 3.54 31.40 10.41
CA TRP A 179 3.15 32.30 9.32
C TRP A 179 1.64 32.55 9.25
N LYS A 180 0.85 31.97 10.17
CA LYS A 180 -0.61 32.07 10.20
C LYS A 180 -1.28 31.60 8.90
N LEU A 181 -0.75 30.51 8.33
CA LEU A 181 -1.33 29.84 7.16
C LEU A 181 -2.42 28.86 7.59
N LYS A 182 -3.35 28.55 6.67
CA LYS A 182 -4.50 27.68 6.97
C LYS A 182 -4.10 26.22 7.10
N THR A 183 -3.20 25.75 6.24
CA THR A 183 -2.81 24.34 6.18
C THR A 183 -1.30 24.15 6.20
N ALA A 184 -0.86 22.94 6.59
CA ALA A 184 0.53 22.54 6.44
C ALA A 184 0.98 22.51 4.97
N TYR A 185 0.07 22.22 4.04
CA TYR A 185 0.37 22.24 2.61
C TYR A 185 0.72 23.67 2.13
N ASP A 186 -0.04 24.68 2.54
CA ASP A 186 0.27 26.08 2.24
C ASP A 186 1.68 26.47 2.74
N ALA A 187 2.08 25.93 3.89
CA ALA A 187 3.41 26.16 4.45
C ALA A 187 4.51 25.44 3.67
N LYS A 188 4.26 24.25 3.11
CA LYS A 188 5.20 23.56 2.20
C LYS A 188 5.41 24.37 0.93
N VAL A 189 4.35 24.87 0.32
CA VAL A 189 4.41 25.72 -0.87
C VAL A 189 5.19 26.99 -0.57
N ALA A 190 4.79 27.77 0.44
CA ALA A 190 5.44 29.03 0.78
C ALA A 190 6.89 28.85 1.29
N GLY A 191 7.17 27.78 2.01
CA GLY A 191 8.52 27.41 2.45
C GLY A 191 9.40 27.02 1.28
N GLY A 192 8.86 26.20 0.38
CA GLY A 192 9.49 25.82 -0.88
C GLY A 192 9.88 27.00 -1.76
N GLU A 193 8.97 27.95 -1.96
CA GLU A 193 9.24 29.18 -2.72
C GLU A 193 10.37 30.01 -2.09
N LYS A 194 10.39 30.14 -0.77
CA LYS A 194 11.48 30.82 -0.05
C LYS A 194 12.82 30.11 -0.25
N LEU A 195 12.83 28.78 -0.20
CA LEU A 195 14.03 27.97 -0.42
C LEU A 195 14.52 28.06 -1.87
N LEU A 196 13.62 28.08 -2.85
CA LEU A 196 13.95 28.34 -4.26
C LEU A 196 14.58 29.72 -4.46
N ALA A 197 14.10 30.73 -3.72
CA ALA A 197 14.70 32.06 -3.68
C ALA A 197 15.99 32.15 -2.84
N GLY A 198 16.54 31.02 -2.37
CA GLY A 198 17.77 30.97 -1.56
C GLY A 198 17.62 31.50 -0.13
N LYS A 199 16.39 31.73 0.34
CA LYS A 199 16.11 32.22 1.70
C LYS A 199 16.04 31.06 2.69
N LYS A 200 16.54 31.28 3.90
CA LYS A 200 16.42 30.31 5.01
C LYS A 200 15.04 30.39 5.65
N LEU A 201 14.52 29.26 6.12
CA LEU A 201 13.28 29.21 6.88
C LEU A 201 13.56 29.41 8.38
N PRO A 202 12.59 29.93 9.15
CA PRO A 202 12.75 30.17 10.59
C PRO A 202 12.77 28.89 11.43
N VAL A 203 12.29 27.78 10.89
CA VAL A 203 12.43 26.43 11.46
C VAL A 203 13.60 25.74 10.78
N LYS A 204 14.43 25.05 11.56
CA LYS A 204 15.49 24.18 11.03
C LYS A 204 14.93 22.76 10.87
N PRO A 205 15.23 22.09 9.74
CA PRO A 205 14.84 20.70 9.56
C PRO A 205 15.63 19.80 10.50
N ASP A 206 15.11 18.61 10.78
CA ASP A 206 15.85 17.58 11.52
C ASP A 206 17.09 17.14 10.72
N PRO A 207 18.30 17.13 11.30
CA PRO A 207 19.50 16.63 10.63
C PRO A 207 19.38 15.23 10.03
N ALA A 208 18.57 14.34 10.65
CA ALA A 208 18.30 13.02 10.12
C ALA A 208 17.52 13.09 8.80
N ASN A 209 16.45 13.90 8.76
CA ASN A 209 15.65 14.11 7.55
C ASN A 209 16.46 14.78 6.44
N VAL A 210 17.36 15.70 6.79
CA VAL A 210 18.29 16.31 5.82
C VAL A 210 19.20 15.26 5.20
N LYS A 211 19.73 14.34 6.02
CA LYS A 211 20.59 13.25 5.54
C LYS A 211 19.80 12.32 4.61
N GLU A 212 18.60 11.92 5.01
CA GLU A 212 17.72 11.05 4.21
C GLU A 212 17.36 11.70 2.87
N ALA A 213 16.93 12.97 2.86
CA ALA A 213 16.62 13.70 1.63
C ALA A 213 17.85 13.83 0.70
N GLN A 214 19.06 13.94 1.26
CA GLN A 214 20.30 13.94 0.48
C GLN A 214 20.61 12.56 -0.12
N GLU A 215 20.39 11.48 0.63
CA GLU A 215 20.55 10.11 0.13
C GLU A 215 19.53 9.82 -0.97
N GLU A 216 18.26 10.18 -0.79
CA GLU A 216 17.21 10.04 -1.79
C GLU A 216 17.53 10.83 -3.08
N ALA A 217 18.01 12.07 -2.95
CA ALA A 217 18.44 12.86 -4.10
C ALA A 217 19.61 12.21 -4.85
N GLN A 218 20.56 11.60 -4.13
CA GLN A 218 21.67 10.85 -4.73
C GLN A 218 21.16 9.60 -5.45
N VAL A 219 20.29 8.80 -4.81
CA VAL A 219 19.68 7.63 -5.42
C VAL A 219 18.87 8.00 -6.66
N SER A 220 18.09 9.08 -6.61
CA SER A 220 17.34 9.57 -7.77
C SER A 220 18.26 10.00 -8.91
N ALA A 221 19.36 10.72 -8.61
CA ALA A 221 20.35 11.11 -9.61
C ALA A 221 21.03 9.89 -10.27
N PHE A 222 21.23 8.81 -9.51
CA PHE A 222 21.75 7.55 -10.03
C PHE A 222 20.81 6.94 -11.08
N PHE A 223 19.53 6.81 -10.76
CA PHE A 223 18.54 6.27 -11.71
C PHE A 223 18.29 7.19 -12.90
N GLN A 224 18.25 8.52 -12.70
CA GLN A 224 18.09 9.49 -13.78
C GLN A 224 19.25 9.46 -14.78
N ALA A 225 20.45 9.04 -14.35
CA ALA A 225 21.59 8.84 -15.23
C ALA A 225 21.51 7.52 -16.04
N GLY A 226 20.42 6.74 -15.89
CA GLY A 226 20.14 5.52 -16.64
C GLY A 226 20.60 4.23 -15.97
N TYR A 227 21.22 4.29 -14.80
CA TYR A 227 21.68 3.10 -14.09
C TYR A 227 20.54 2.37 -13.39
N ASP A 228 20.59 1.05 -13.38
CA ASP A 228 19.59 0.18 -12.75
C ASP A 228 20.10 -0.49 -11.44
N VAL A 229 19.35 -1.46 -10.92
CA VAL A 229 19.69 -2.14 -9.66
C VAL A 229 20.88 -3.08 -9.87
N GLU A 230 20.95 -3.76 -11.00
CA GLU A 230 22.02 -4.67 -11.39
C GLU A 230 23.37 -3.94 -11.51
N ASP A 231 23.35 -2.71 -12.01
CA ASP A 231 24.51 -1.82 -12.04
C ASP A 231 24.95 -1.40 -10.65
N ALA A 232 24.00 -1.11 -9.76
CA ALA A 232 24.31 -0.83 -8.36
C ALA A 232 24.99 -2.03 -7.68
N ASP A 233 24.58 -3.27 -7.97
CA ASP A 233 25.23 -4.49 -7.46
C ASP A 233 26.66 -4.65 -7.97
N LYS A 234 26.91 -4.37 -9.27
CA LYS A 234 28.26 -4.39 -9.85
C LYS A 234 29.15 -3.32 -9.18
N LEU A 235 28.61 -2.13 -8.98
CA LEU A 235 29.31 -1.02 -8.31
C LEU A 235 29.60 -1.32 -6.84
N ALA A 236 28.66 -1.93 -6.11
CA ALA A 236 28.86 -2.33 -4.72
C ALA A 236 30.05 -3.30 -4.60
N LYS A 237 30.13 -4.31 -5.48
CA LYS A 237 31.27 -5.25 -5.54
C LYS A 237 32.58 -4.55 -5.89
N LEU A 238 32.55 -3.67 -6.89
CA LEU A 238 33.74 -2.95 -7.36
C LEU A 238 34.31 -1.99 -6.30
N TRP A 239 33.44 -1.30 -5.57
CA TRP A 239 33.82 -0.34 -4.53
C TRP A 239 33.90 -0.94 -3.13
N LYS A 240 33.60 -2.24 -2.97
CA LYS A 240 33.57 -2.95 -1.68
C LYS A 240 32.59 -2.32 -0.69
N LEU A 241 31.42 -1.90 -1.18
CA LEU A 241 30.33 -1.39 -0.35
C LEU A 241 29.45 -2.55 0.13
N PRO A 242 28.81 -2.44 1.31
CA PRO A 242 28.08 -3.54 1.90
C PRO A 242 26.77 -3.87 1.17
N THR A 243 26.11 -2.87 0.56
CA THR A 243 24.83 -3.06 -0.14
C THR A 243 24.79 -2.36 -1.50
N ALA A 244 23.87 -2.80 -2.36
CA ALA A 244 23.53 -2.09 -3.60
C ALA A 244 23.01 -0.67 -3.33
N TYR A 245 22.29 -0.47 -2.22
CA TYR A 245 21.80 0.85 -1.84
C TYR A 245 22.94 1.82 -1.56
N ASP A 246 23.97 1.41 -0.81
CA ASP A 246 25.16 2.23 -0.58
C ASP A 246 25.86 2.60 -1.89
N ALA A 247 25.86 1.70 -2.87
CA ALA A 247 26.39 1.98 -4.20
C ALA A 247 25.55 2.99 -4.99
N LYS A 248 24.21 2.96 -4.88
CA LYS A 248 23.32 3.98 -5.47
C LYS A 248 23.60 5.35 -4.88
N VAL A 249 23.69 5.46 -3.55
CA VAL A 249 24.01 6.70 -2.84
C VAL A 249 25.40 7.22 -3.26
N ALA A 250 26.43 6.38 -3.21
CA ALA A 250 27.78 6.75 -3.60
C ALA A 250 27.91 7.12 -5.09
N GLY A 251 27.25 6.37 -5.97
CA GLY A 251 27.22 6.62 -7.42
C GLY A 251 26.49 7.92 -7.75
N GLY A 252 25.30 8.11 -7.16
CA GLY A 252 24.53 9.35 -7.24
C GLY A 252 25.32 10.58 -6.82
N LYS A 253 26.02 10.50 -5.68
CA LYS A 253 26.90 11.57 -5.21
C LYS A 253 27.99 11.92 -6.23
N LYS A 254 28.61 10.92 -6.88
CA LYS A 254 29.62 11.13 -7.92
C LYS A 254 29.03 11.78 -9.17
N ILE A 255 27.86 11.31 -9.62
CA ILE A 255 27.13 11.85 -10.77
C ILE A 255 26.78 13.34 -10.52
N MET A 256 26.24 13.67 -9.35
CA MET A 256 25.92 15.05 -8.97
C MET A 256 27.17 15.96 -8.92
N ALA A 257 28.36 15.38 -8.69
CA ALA A 257 29.63 16.08 -8.75
C ALA A 257 30.24 16.15 -10.18
N GLY A 258 29.52 15.68 -11.20
CA GLY A 258 29.96 15.66 -12.60
C GLY A 258 30.97 14.56 -12.92
N GLN A 259 31.11 13.54 -12.06
CA GLN A 259 32.04 12.43 -12.26
C GLN A 259 31.34 11.26 -12.96
N SER A 260 32.05 10.60 -13.88
CA SER A 260 31.58 9.34 -14.50
C SER A 260 31.75 8.15 -13.56
N LEU A 261 30.84 7.19 -13.63
CA LEU A 261 30.99 5.91 -12.93
C LEU A 261 31.88 4.95 -13.75
N PRO A 262 32.53 3.96 -13.12
CA PRO A 262 33.44 3.03 -13.80
C PRO A 262 32.72 2.01 -14.71
N ILE A 263 31.39 1.96 -14.64
CA ILE A 263 30.54 1.19 -15.57
C ILE A 263 29.61 2.16 -16.31
N LYS A 264 29.21 1.76 -17.51
CA LYS A 264 28.15 2.43 -18.26
C LYS A 264 26.80 1.82 -17.88
N PRO A 265 25.72 2.62 -17.85
CA PRO A 265 24.37 2.08 -17.79
C PRO A 265 24.06 1.23 -19.04
#